data_AF-A0A6J2Q4J8-F1
#
_entry.id   AF-A0A6J2Q4J8-F1
#
_cell.length_a   1.000
_cell.length_b   1.000
_cell.length_c   1.000
_cell.angle_alpha   90.00
_cell.angle_beta   90.00
_cell.angle_gamma   90.00
#
_symmetry.space_group_name_H-M   'P 1'
#
loop_
_entity.id
_entity.type
_entity.pdbx_description
1 polymer ?
#
loop_
_entity_poly.entity_id
_entity_poly.type
_entity_poly.pdbx_seq_one_letter_code
_entity_poly.pdbx_strand_id
1 'polypeptide(L)'
;MMTRPLSAVGYSRPLSHHARMSMMMRPDMRYKAENIMMLDMDLPARTTKEYQEPVIAPKVAAALENALRDEDEIQVDASGFHSSLGSTPPASGSLKKPKSGRPRTGKKSSTPTSPFSPSSPGSPLYPQSRGLVPK
;
A
#
# COMPACT_ATOMS: atom_id res chain seq x y z
N MET A 1 -22.51 30.36 -12.90
CA MET A 1 -21.95 29.08 -13.40
C MET A 1 -22.06 29.11 -14.92
N MET A 2 -21.00 28.75 -15.65
CA MET A 2 -20.98 28.83 -17.12
C MET A 2 -21.82 27.70 -17.73
N THR A 3 -22.77 28.04 -18.60
CA THR A 3 -23.61 27.06 -19.31
C THR A 3 -22.82 26.43 -20.47
N ARG A 4 -23.00 25.12 -20.67
CA ARG A 4 -22.39 24.41 -21.81
C ARG A 4 -23.20 24.71 -23.07
N PRO A 5 -22.54 24.94 -24.23
CA PRO A 5 -23.25 25.15 -25.49
C PRO A 5 -24.02 23.89 -25.88
N LEU A 6 -25.26 24.08 -26.32
CA LEU A 6 -26.10 23.02 -26.85
C LEU A 6 -25.94 22.94 -28.37
N SER A 7 -26.14 21.74 -28.92
CA SER A 7 -26.20 21.56 -30.36
C SER A 7 -27.47 22.20 -30.95
N ALA A 8 -27.46 22.47 -32.27
CA ALA A 8 -28.61 23.02 -32.99
C ALA A 8 -29.88 22.14 -32.91
N VAL A 9 -29.72 20.86 -32.56
CA VAL A 9 -30.80 19.88 -32.36
C VAL A 9 -31.15 19.67 -30.88
N GLY A 10 -30.64 20.53 -29.98
CA GLY A 10 -30.99 20.53 -28.55
C GLY A 10 -30.23 19.53 -27.68
N TYR A 11 -29.33 18.74 -28.27
CA TYR A 11 -28.51 17.77 -27.54
C TYR A 11 -27.22 18.36 -26.96
N SER A 12 -26.61 17.68 -25.97
CA SER A 12 -25.35 18.07 -25.33
C SER A 12 -24.12 18.00 -26.24
N ARG A 13 -24.20 17.30 -27.38
CA ARG A 13 -23.16 17.23 -28.41
C ARG A 13 -23.76 17.27 -29.82
N PRO A 14 -23.06 17.81 -30.83
CA PRO A 14 -23.51 17.74 -32.21
C PRO A 14 -23.51 16.29 -32.70
N LEU A 15 -24.51 15.94 -33.50
CA LEU A 15 -24.73 14.59 -34.01
C LEU A 15 -24.95 14.60 -35.53
N SER A 16 -24.39 13.60 -36.22
CA SER A 16 -24.67 13.37 -37.63
C SER A 16 -26.08 12.83 -37.85
N HIS A 17 -26.57 12.93 -39.09
CA HIS A 17 -27.87 12.35 -39.45
C HIS A 17 -27.92 10.84 -39.20
N HIS A 18 -26.85 10.13 -39.56
CA HIS A 18 -26.69 8.70 -39.27
C HIS A 18 -26.82 8.39 -37.78
N ALA A 19 -26.09 9.11 -36.92
CA ALA A 19 -26.15 8.87 -35.47
C ALA A 19 -27.58 9.03 -34.92
N ARG A 20 -28.33 10.02 -35.42
CA ARG A 20 -29.72 10.27 -35.03
C ARG A 20 -30.65 9.13 -35.43
N MET A 21 -30.49 8.59 -36.64
CA MET A 21 -31.26 7.42 -37.10
C MET A 21 -30.88 6.16 -36.32
N SER A 22 -29.57 5.91 -36.12
CA SER A 22 -29.09 4.74 -35.36
C SER A 22 -29.62 4.72 -33.93
N MET A 23 -29.69 5.88 -33.26
CA MET A 23 -30.27 6.00 -31.92
C MET A 23 -31.73 5.54 -31.83
N MET A 24 -32.54 5.76 -32.88
CA MET A 24 -33.94 5.33 -32.93
C MET A 24 -34.08 3.84 -33.23
N MET A 25 -33.13 3.27 -33.95
CA MET A 25 -33.17 1.85 -34.35
C MET A 25 -32.58 0.91 -33.29
N ARG A 26 -31.51 1.34 -32.61
CA ARG A 26 -30.81 0.55 -31.60
C ARG A 26 -30.34 1.43 -30.45
N PRO A 27 -30.51 0.99 -29.19
CA PRO A 27 -29.94 1.66 -28.04
C PRO A 27 -28.42 1.41 -27.95
N ASP A 28 -27.66 1.84 -28.96
CA ASP A 28 -26.19 1.78 -28.95
C ASP A 28 -25.64 3.04 -28.27
N MET A 29 -24.79 2.81 -27.28
CA MET A 29 -24.10 3.84 -26.49
C MET A 29 -23.24 4.76 -27.35
N ARG A 30 -22.73 4.25 -28.48
CA ARG A 30 -21.91 5.00 -29.42
C ARG A 30 -22.63 6.22 -29.99
N TYR A 31 -23.93 6.09 -30.23
CA TYR A 31 -24.71 7.14 -30.90
C TYR A 31 -25.47 8.03 -29.94
N LYS A 32 -25.54 7.73 -28.63
CA LYS A 32 -26.27 8.55 -27.66
C LYS A 32 -25.84 10.02 -27.68
N ALA A 33 -26.73 10.94 -27.36
CA ALA A 33 -26.44 12.37 -27.35
C ALA A 33 -25.95 12.91 -26.00
N GLU A 34 -25.90 12.02 -25.01
CA GLU A 34 -25.73 12.27 -23.60
C GLU A 34 -24.57 11.45 -23.03
N ASN A 35 -23.94 11.93 -21.97
CA ASN A 35 -22.87 11.23 -21.26
C ASN A 35 -23.44 10.32 -20.17
N ILE A 36 -24.48 9.55 -20.51
CA ILE A 36 -25.16 8.66 -19.57
C ILE A 36 -25.14 7.24 -20.14
N MET A 37 -24.67 6.31 -19.32
CA MET A 37 -24.60 4.89 -19.60
C MET A 37 -25.70 4.19 -18.79
N MET A 38 -26.60 3.45 -19.44
CA MET A 38 -27.55 2.59 -18.74
C MET A 38 -26.93 1.19 -18.67
N LEU A 39 -26.71 0.69 -17.47
CA LEU A 39 -26.09 -0.59 -17.20
C LEU A 39 -27.04 -1.39 -16.32
N ASP A 40 -27.40 -2.59 -16.79
CA ASP A 40 -28.11 -3.56 -15.98
C ASP A 40 -27.05 -4.35 -15.19
N MET A 41 -27.04 -4.15 -13.88
CA MET A 41 -26.08 -4.79 -12.97
C MET A 41 -26.81 -5.83 -12.12
N ASP A 42 -26.21 -7.00 -11.98
CA ASP A 42 -26.70 -8.00 -11.03
C ASP A 42 -26.44 -7.55 -9.59
N LEU A 43 -27.42 -7.83 -8.72
CA LEU A 43 -27.26 -7.56 -7.29
C LEU A 43 -26.21 -8.51 -6.70
N PRO A 44 -25.33 -8.00 -5.81
CA PRO A 44 -24.35 -8.85 -5.15
C PRO A 44 -25.05 -9.85 -4.24
N ALA A 45 -24.51 -11.07 -4.15
CA ALA A 45 -25.07 -12.14 -3.30
C ALA A 45 -25.08 -11.78 -1.82
N ARG A 46 -24.21 -10.85 -1.38
CA ARG A 46 -24.22 -10.29 -0.03
C ARG A 46 -23.94 -8.81 -0.04
N THR A 47 -24.63 -8.07 0.83
CA THR A 47 -24.35 -6.65 1.08
C THR A 47 -23.51 -6.46 2.34
N THR A 48 -22.91 -5.29 2.51
CA THR A 48 -22.15 -4.95 3.73
C THR A 48 -23.00 -4.99 5.00
N LYS A 49 -24.33 -4.94 4.88
CA LYS A 49 -25.26 -5.13 6.01
C LYS A 49 -25.30 -6.57 6.51
N GLU A 50 -24.97 -7.53 5.66
CA GLU A 50 -24.96 -8.96 5.98
C GLU A 50 -23.55 -9.46 6.32
N TYR A 51 -22.59 -8.54 6.49
CA TYR A 51 -21.27 -8.89 6.97
C TYR A 51 -21.39 -9.40 8.41
N GLN A 52 -21.06 -10.67 8.60
CA GLN A 52 -20.92 -11.26 9.91
C GLN A 52 -19.43 -11.43 10.18
N GLU A 53 -18.99 -10.98 11.36
CA GLU A 53 -17.59 -11.13 11.75
C GLU A 53 -17.17 -12.60 11.64
N PRO A 54 -15.97 -12.88 11.10
CA PRO A 54 -15.47 -14.24 11.04
C PRO A 54 -15.40 -14.81 12.47
N VAL A 55 -15.77 -16.08 12.64
CA VAL A 55 -15.62 -16.77 13.92
C VAL A 55 -14.13 -16.94 14.20
N ILE A 56 -13.58 -16.11 15.07
CA ILE A 56 -12.17 -16.15 15.47
C ILE A 56 -12.04 -17.13 16.65
N ALA A 57 -11.01 -17.98 16.62
CA ALA A 57 -10.71 -18.86 17.74
C ALA A 57 -10.37 -18.04 19.00
N PRO A 58 -10.81 -18.43 20.21
CA PRO A 58 -10.61 -17.64 21.43
C PRO A 58 -9.15 -17.25 21.69
N LYS A 59 -8.20 -18.12 21.36
CA LYS A 59 -6.76 -17.86 21.48
C LYS A 59 -6.27 -16.74 20.57
N VAL A 60 -6.78 -16.70 19.33
CA VAL A 60 -6.40 -15.68 18.34
C VAL A 60 -7.01 -14.34 18.72
N ALA A 61 -8.25 -14.33 19.23
CA ALA A 61 -8.89 -13.13 19.75
C ALA A 61 -8.11 -12.54 20.94
N ALA A 62 -7.71 -13.37 21.90
CA ALA A 62 -6.90 -12.93 23.04
C ALA A 62 -5.53 -12.39 22.62
N ALA A 63 -4.87 -13.04 21.65
CA ALA A 63 -3.59 -12.58 21.13
C ALA A 63 -3.71 -11.22 20.40
N LEU A 64 -4.78 -11.03 19.61
CA LEU A 64 -5.08 -9.76 18.95
C LEU A 64 -5.39 -8.66 19.96
N GLU A 65 -6.22 -8.95 20.97
CA GLU A 65 -6.53 -7.99 22.03
C GLU A 65 -5.27 -7.58 22.79
N ASN A 66 -4.41 -8.53 23.14
CA ASN A 66 -3.15 -8.22 23.80
C ASN A 66 -2.21 -7.38 22.92
N ALA A 67 -2.14 -7.67 21.62
CA ALA A 67 -1.29 -6.92 20.69
C ALA A 67 -1.79 -5.49 20.43
N LEU A 68 -3.09 -5.23 20.62
CA LEU A 68 -3.70 -3.92 20.45
C LEU A 68 -3.74 -3.09 21.74
N ARG A 69 -3.43 -3.69 22.90
CA ARG A 69 -3.33 -2.94 24.15
C ARG A 69 -2.04 -2.12 24.13
N ASP A 70 -2.17 -0.83 24.37
CA ASP A 70 -1.03 0.05 24.62
C ASP A 70 -0.41 -0.37 25.95
N GLU A 71 0.76 -1.03 25.91
CA GLU A 71 1.47 -1.50 27.09
C GLU A 71 2.16 -0.32 27.82
N ASP A 72 2.01 -0.26 29.15
CA ASP A 72 2.77 0.66 30.00
C ASP A 72 4.26 0.26 30.05
N GLU A 73 5.15 1.22 30.37
CA GLU A 73 6.59 1.00 30.45
C GLU A 73 6.95 -0.10 31.48
N ILE A 74 7.40 -1.27 30.99
CA ILE A 74 7.76 -2.41 31.83
C ILE A 74 9.01 -2.07 32.66
N GLN A 75 8.83 -1.80 33.95
CA GLN A 75 9.94 -1.67 34.90
C GLN A 75 10.49 -3.05 35.24
N VAL A 76 11.62 -3.42 34.64
CA VAL A 76 12.33 -4.67 34.95
C VAL A 76 13.22 -4.45 36.17
N ASP A 77 12.84 -5.01 37.32
CA ASP A 77 13.71 -5.02 38.49
C ASP A 77 14.89 -6.00 38.30
N ALA A 78 16.03 -5.46 37.85
CA ALA A 78 17.27 -6.20 37.69
C ALA A 78 18.01 -6.45 39.02
N SER A 79 17.39 -6.16 40.18
CA SER A 79 18.03 -6.32 41.48
C SER A 79 18.44 -7.78 41.78
N GLY A 80 17.72 -8.78 41.26
CA GLY A 80 18.11 -10.18 41.44
C GLY A 80 19.39 -10.61 40.71
N PHE A 81 19.83 -9.88 39.67
CA PHE A 81 20.99 -10.25 38.88
C PHE A 81 22.33 -9.91 39.55
N HIS A 82 22.36 -8.97 40.49
CA HIS A 82 23.59 -8.59 41.20
C HIS A 82 23.88 -9.47 42.43
N SER A 83 22.96 -10.31 42.88
CA SER A 83 23.21 -11.21 44.01
C SER A 83 24.03 -12.46 43.65
N SER A 84 24.09 -12.85 42.37
CA SER A 84 24.89 -14.01 41.91
C SER A 84 26.29 -13.63 41.39
N LEU A 85 26.53 -12.34 41.15
CA LEU A 85 27.84 -11.80 40.85
C LEU A 85 28.35 -11.15 42.14
N GLY A 86 28.96 -11.98 42.99
CA GLY A 86 29.45 -11.59 44.32
C GLY A 86 30.18 -10.24 44.32
N SER A 87 29.96 -9.49 45.39
CA SER A 87 30.61 -8.21 45.68
C SER A 87 32.14 -8.32 45.55
N THR A 88 32.70 -7.79 44.46
CA THR A 88 34.14 -7.47 44.42
C THR A 88 34.35 -6.04 44.91
N PRO A 89 35.27 -5.80 45.87
CA PRO A 89 35.56 -4.46 46.38
C PRO A 89 36.24 -3.58 45.30
N PRO A 90 36.30 -2.24 45.46
CA PRO A 90 36.95 -1.38 44.49
C PRO A 90 38.47 -1.52 44.67
N ALA A 91 39.10 -2.35 43.84
CA ALA A 91 40.55 -2.44 43.74
C ALA A 91 41.01 -1.80 42.43
N SER A 92 41.62 -0.63 42.56
CA SER A 92 42.62 -0.11 41.62
C SER A 92 43.55 -1.24 41.20
N GLY A 93 43.61 -1.56 39.91
CA GLY A 93 44.42 -2.66 39.41
C GLY A 93 44.25 -2.88 37.92
N SER A 94 45.17 -2.31 37.15
CA SER A 94 45.38 -2.56 35.73
C SER A 94 45.68 -4.05 35.47
N LEU A 95 44.69 -4.83 35.05
CA LEU A 95 44.92 -6.17 34.53
C LEU A 95 44.20 -6.39 33.19
N LYS A 96 45.04 -6.66 32.20
CA LYS A 96 44.73 -6.86 30.79
C LYS A 96 43.73 -8.01 30.60
N LYS A 97 42.65 -7.78 29.85
CA LYS A 97 41.73 -8.84 29.43
C LYS A 97 42.17 -9.44 28.08
N PRO A 98 42.14 -10.77 27.91
CA PRO A 98 42.78 -11.46 26.78
C PRO A 98 42.03 -11.26 25.46
N LYS A 99 42.82 -11.24 24.38
CA LYS A 99 42.37 -11.16 23.00
C LYS A 99 41.55 -12.41 22.66
N SER A 100 40.22 -12.34 22.69
CA SER A 100 39.39 -13.47 22.25
C SER A 100 39.52 -13.61 20.74
N GLY A 101 40.06 -14.73 20.29
CA GLY A 101 40.23 -15.11 18.89
C GLY A 101 38.89 -15.30 18.18
N ARG A 102 38.27 -14.22 17.73
CA ARG A 102 37.18 -14.28 16.76
C ARG A 102 37.79 -14.48 15.37
N PRO A 103 37.52 -15.59 14.65
CA PRO A 103 37.92 -15.68 13.25
C PRO A 103 37.21 -14.58 12.47
N ARG A 104 37.98 -13.70 11.81
CA ARG A 104 37.45 -12.73 10.84
C ARG A 104 37.00 -13.49 9.60
N THR A 105 35.75 -13.94 9.56
CA THR A 105 35.13 -14.39 8.31
C THR A 105 34.69 -13.18 7.49
N GLY A 106 35.66 -12.49 6.92
CA GLY A 106 35.42 -11.58 5.81
C GLY A 106 35.13 -12.40 4.56
N LYS A 107 33.86 -12.60 4.22
CA LYS A 107 33.43 -12.84 2.85
C LYS A 107 32.32 -11.86 2.51
N LYS A 108 32.62 -10.96 1.59
CA LYS A 108 31.65 -10.14 0.87
C LYS A 108 30.86 -11.12 0.03
N SER A 109 29.67 -11.50 0.48
CA SER A 109 28.69 -12.17 -0.38
C SER A 109 27.74 -11.10 -0.87
N SER A 110 27.79 -10.87 -2.17
CA SER A 110 26.80 -10.11 -2.91
C SER A 110 25.46 -10.83 -2.77
N THR A 111 24.58 -10.30 -1.92
CA THR A 111 23.16 -10.68 -1.92
C THR A 111 22.57 -10.31 -3.28
N PRO A 112 21.88 -11.22 -4.00
CA PRO A 112 21.16 -10.87 -5.21
C PRO A 112 20.07 -9.88 -4.83
N THR A 113 20.23 -8.63 -5.29
CA THR A 113 19.21 -7.62 -5.23
C THR A 113 17.96 -8.16 -5.94
N SER A 114 16.83 -8.10 -5.24
CA SER A 114 15.52 -8.24 -5.84
C SER A 114 15.40 -7.30 -7.05
N PRO A 115 14.52 -7.61 -8.04
CA PRO A 115 14.41 -6.83 -9.27
C PRO A 115 13.82 -5.42 -9.07
N PHE A 116 13.64 -4.96 -7.83
CA PHE A 116 13.12 -3.64 -7.49
C PHE A 116 14.05 -2.93 -6.52
N SER A 117 15.17 -2.41 -7.05
CA SER A 117 15.99 -1.41 -6.38
C SER A 117 16.11 -0.18 -7.28
N PRO A 118 15.79 1.04 -6.80
CA PRO A 118 15.70 2.24 -7.62
C PRO A 118 17.06 2.95 -7.71
N SER A 119 18.03 2.36 -8.42
CA SER A 119 19.27 3.08 -8.78
C SER A 119 20.06 2.34 -9.85
N SER A 120 19.59 2.41 -11.09
CA SER A 120 20.43 2.17 -12.27
C SER A 120 20.32 3.41 -13.18
N PRO A 121 21.44 4.04 -13.57
CA PRO A 121 21.44 5.34 -14.25
C PRO A 121 21.17 5.24 -15.77
N GLY A 122 20.49 4.19 -16.23
CA GLY A 122 20.45 3.83 -17.65
C GLY A 122 19.09 3.68 -18.32
N SER A 123 17.96 3.64 -17.60
CA SER A 123 16.65 3.46 -18.24
C SER A 123 15.53 4.16 -17.48
N PRO A 124 14.76 5.06 -18.12
CA PRO A 124 13.63 5.70 -17.46
C PRO A 124 12.52 4.67 -17.21
N LEU A 125 12.19 4.47 -15.94
CA LEU A 125 11.12 3.57 -15.46
C LEU A 125 9.72 3.98 -15.96
N TYR A 126 9.56 5.21 -16.45
CA TYR A 126 8.29 5.73 -16.95
C TYR A 126 8.47 6.46 -18.28
N PRO A 127 7.46 6.42 -19.17
CA PRO A 127 7.50 7.17 -20.41
C PRO A 127 7.64 8.66 -20.13
N GLN A 128 8.62 9.30 -20.77
CA GLN A 128 8.78 10.75 -20.70
C GLN A 128 7.68 11.44 -21.51
N SER A 129 7.11 12.51 -20.96
CA SER A 129 6.19 13.37 -21.69
C SER A 129 6.91 14.00 -22.88
N ARG A 130 6.36 13.82 -24.08
CA ARG A 130 6.80 14.55 -25.26
C ARG A 130 6.35 16.00 -25.07
N GLY A 131 7.32 16.89 -24.86
CA GLY A 131 7.08 18.31 -24.62
C GLY A 131 6.24 18.97 -25.72
N LEU A 132 5.89 20.24 -25.52
CA LEU A 132 5.06 21.01 -26.45
C LEU A 132 5.66 20.96 -27.87
N VAL A 133 4.87 20.47 -28.82
CA VAL A 133 5.22 20.50 -30.25
C VAL A 133 5.33 21.96 -30.68
N PRO A 134 6.49 22.40 -31.24
CA PRO A 134 6.63 23.76 -31.76
C PRO A 134 5.59 24.03 -32.85
N LYS A 135 5.03 25.24 -32.85
CA LYS A 135 4.09 25.71 -33.88
C LYS A 135 4.81 26.06 -35.18
#